data_AF-A0A937UM02-F1
#
_entry.id   AF-A0A937UM02-F1
#
_cell.length_a   1.000
_cell.length_b   1.000
_cell.length_c   1.000
_cell.angle_alpha   90.00
_cell.angle_beta   90.00
_cell.angle_gamma   90.00
#
_symmetry.space_group_name_H-M   'P 1'
#
loop_
_entity.id
_entity.type
_entity.pdbx_description
1 polymer ?
#
loop_
_entity_poly.entity_id
_entity_poly.type
_entity_poly.pdbx_seq_one_letter_code
_entity_poly.pdbx_strand_id
1 'polypeptide(L)'
;MRRRRVMHKLLIVLVLVVGLSVVASRVWPPATHADGDDGRKEAGARYAQRVRVLSEAEAKKTNKVCYECHMDFEDEELSSEHEEHGVTCIRCHGRSQPHMDDEVRKTPPDAIFRGASMKVLCLT
;
A
#
# COMPACT_ATOMS: atom_id res chain seq x y z
N MET A 1 19.79 -2.04 67.61
CA MET A 1 18.43 -1.66 67.14
C MET A 1 18.37 -0.63 65.98
N ARG A 2 19.32 0.31 65.82
CA ARG A 2 19.23 1.39 64.80
C ARG A 2 19.37 0.91 63.35
N ARG A 3 20.28 -0.04 63.06
CA ARG A 3 20.50 -0.60 61.71
C ARG A 3 19.30 -1.38 61.15
N ARG A 4 18.60 -2.16 61.99
CA ARG A 4 17.39 -2.91 61.56
C ARG A 4 16.25 -1.99 61.15
N ARG A 5 16.08 -0.85 61.85
CA ARG A 5 15.08 0.18 61.52
C ARG A 5 15.41 0.92 60.22
N VAL A 6 16.70 1.17 59.94
CA VAL A 6 17.14 1.77 58.67
C VAL A 6 16.93 0.80 57.51
N MET A 7 17.29 -0.48 57.68
CA MET A 7 17.10 -1.50 56.65
C MET A 7 15.62 -1.76 56.33
N HIS A 8 14.73 -1.74 57.33
CA HIS A 8 13.29 -1.81 57.11
C HIS A 8 12.75 -0.60 56.34
N LYS A 9 13.22 0.61 56.65
CA LYS A 9 12.83 1.82 55.90
C LYS A 9 13.28 1.77 54.44
N LEU A 10 14.50 1.28 54.17
CA LEU A 10 15.01 1.13 52.81
C LEU A 10 14.22 0.08 52.01
N LEU A 11 13.86 -1.05 52.64
CA LEU A 11 13.03 -2.07 52.00
C LEU A 11 11.63 -1.55 51.66
N ILE A 12 11.00 -0.79 52.57
CA ILE A 12 9.68 -0.20 52.31
C ILE A 12 9.76 0.80 51.14
N VAL A 13 10.77 1.67 51.12
CA VAL A 13 10.96 2.63 50.02
C VAL A 13 11.17 1.92 48.69
N LEU A 14 11.99 0.84 48.66
CA LEU A 14 12.21 0.05 47.46
C LEU A 14 10.91 -0.58 46.93
N VAL A 15 10.11 -1.18 47.81
CA VAL A 15 8.81 -1.78 47.45
C VAL A 15 7.84 -0.73 46.93
N LEU A 16 7.80 0.45 47.55
CA LEU A 16 6.95 1.55 47.09
C LEU A 16 7.37 2.06 45.70
N VAL A 17 8.68 2.24 45.46
CA VAL A 17 9.18 2.70 44.15
C VAL A 17 8.88 1.68 43.06
N VAL A 18 9.19 0.40 43.29
CA VAL A 18 8.91 -0.67 42.32
C VAL A 18 7.41 -0.82 42.09
N GLY A 19 6.60 -0.77 43.15
CA GLY A 19 5.14 -0.80 43.04
C GLY A 19 4.59 0.36 42.21
N LEU A 20 5.10 1.58 42.43
CA LEU A 20 4.69 2.77 41.68
C LEU A 20 5.07 2.65 40.19
N SER A 21 6.27 2.15 39.89
CA SER A 21 6.72 1.92 38.51
C SER A 21 5.86 0.88 37.77
N VAL A 22 5.45 -0.19 38.45
CA VAL A 22 4.57 -1.22 37.87
C VAL A 22 3.15 -0.66 37.61
N VAL A 23 2.61 0.14 38.54
CA VAL A 23 1.29 0.77 38.36
C VAL A 23 1.32 1.80 37.23
N ALA A 24 2.36 2.64 37.17
CA ALA A 24 2.53 3.62 36.09
C ALA A 24 2.59 2.95 34.70
N SER A 25 3.28 1.81 34.59
CA SER A 25 3.37 1.04 33.34
C SER A 25 2.04 0.42 32.90
N ARG A 26 1.05 0.29 33.80
CA ARG A 26 -0.30 -0.20 33.47
C ARG A 26 -1.31 0.91 33.21
N VAL A 27 -1.18 2.04 33.90
CA VAL A 27 -2.09 3.18 33.75
C VAL A 27 -1.72 4.03 32.53
N TRP A 28 -0.43 4.09 32.19
CA TRP A 28 0.08 4.82 31.04
C TRP A 28 0.92 3.89 30.16
N PRO A 29 0.30 3.00 29.37
CA PRO A 29 1.05 2.26 28.37
C PRO A 29 1.79 3.26 27.47
N PRO A 30 3.03 2.97 27.05
CA PRO A 30 3.68 3.79 26.03
C PRO A 30 2.75 3.88 24.84
N ALA A 31 2.63 5.06 24.23
CA ALA A 31 1.86 5.26 23.02
C ALA A 31 2.45 4.40 21.90
N THR A 32 2.03 3.13 21.84
CA THR A 32 2.20 2.31 20.65
C THR A 32 1.16 2.82 19.68
N HIS A 33 1.61 3.50 18.63
CA HIS A 33 0.81 3.78 17.45
C HIS A 33 0.35 2.45 16.85
N ALA A 34 -0.75 1.90 17.34
CA ALA A 34 -1.26 0.59 16.94
C ALA A 34 -2.78 0.54 16.93
N ASP A 35 -3.45 1.62 16.53
CA ASP A 35 -4.90 1.62 16.38
C ASP A 35 -5.26 2.12 14.96
N GLY A 36 -5.58 1.18 14.05
CA GLY A 36 -6.23 1.51 12.76
C GLY A 36 -5.85 0.69 11.53
N ASP A 37 -4.97 -0.30 11.64
CA ASP A 37 -4.39 -1.01 10.47
C ASP A 37 -4.95 -2.43 10.26
N ASP A 38 -5.45 -3.09 11.31
CA ASP A 38 -5.90 -4.49 11.23
C ASP A 38 -7.11 -4.69 10.31
N GLY A 39 -8.13 -3.83 10.40
CA GLY A 39 -9.29 -3.86 9.51
C GLY A 39 -8.94 -3.53 8.05
N ARG A 40 -7.95 -2.65 7.83
CA ARG A 40 -7.44 -2.30 6.49
C ARG A 40 -6.61 -3.43 5.90
N LYS A 41 -5.82 -4.14 6.72
CA LYS A 41 -5.04 -5.31 6.32
C LYS A 41 -5.93 -6.50 5.97
N GLU A 42 -6.99 -6.75 6.74
CA GLU A 42 -7.91 -7.86 6.43
C GLU A 42 -8.81 -7.56 5.24
N ALA A 43 -9.33 -6.32 5.11
CA ALA A 43 -10.05 -5.90 3.91
C ALA A 43 -9.14 -5.86 2.68
N GLY A 44 -7.90 -5.38 2.84
CA GLY A 44 -6.86 -5.36 1.82
C GLY A 44 -6.40 -6.76 1.41
N ALA A 45 -6.29 -7.71 2.34
CA ALA A 45 -5.99 -9.11 2.05
C ALA A 45 -7.15 -9.79 1.32
N ARG A 46 -8.40 -9.49 1.70
CA ARG A 46 -9.60 -10.01 1.00
C ARG A 46 -9.84 -9.34 -0.36
N TYR A 47 -9.37 -8.11 -0.57
CA TYR A 47 -9.33 -7.44 -1.86
C TYR A 47 -8.19 -8.01 -2.72
N ALA A 48 -6.98 -8.13 -2.20
CA ALA A 48 -5.83 -8.76 -2.87
C ALA A 48 -6.04 -10.26 -3.19
N GLN A 49 -6.91 -10.95 -2.45
CA GLN A 49 -7.30 -12.33 -2.76
C GLN A 49 -8.38 -12.39 -3.87
N ARG A 50 -9.16 -11.32 -4.06
CA ARG A 50 -10.22 -11.22 -5.10
C ARG A 50 -9.69 -10.61 -6.40
N VAL A 51 -8.82 -9.62 -6.29
CA VAL A 51 -7.93 -9.15 -7.35
C VAL A 51 -6.76 -10.11 -7.37
N ARG A 52 -6.93 -11.29 -7.97
CA ARG A 52 -5.78 -12.03 -8.50
C ARG A 52 -5.15 -11.08 -9.52
N VAL A 53 -4.22 -10.27 -9.05
CA VAL A 53 -3.41 -9.33 -9.81
C VAL A 53 -2.93 -10.12 -11.01
N LEU A 54 -3.41 -9.75 -12.19
CA LEU A 54 -2.92 -10.32 -13.44
C LEU A 54 -1.40 -10.35 -13.32
N SER A 55 -0.80 -11.53 -13.46
CA SER A 55 0.65 -11.64 -13.57
C SER A 55 1.09 -10.65 -14.64
N GLU A 56 2.33 -10.18 -14.60
CA GLU A 56 2.79 -9.22 -15.62
C GLU A 56 2.57 -9.78 -17.05
N ALA A 57 2.66 -11.10 -17.21
CA ALA A 57 2.35 -11.79 -18.46
C ALA A 57 0.86 -11.77 -18.84
N GLU A 58 -0.07 -11.73 -17.88
CA GLU A 58 -1.51 -11.63 -18.13
C GLU A 58 -1.94 -10.17 -18.32
N ALA A 59 -1.35 -9.23 -17.58
CA ALA A 59 -1.58 -7.80 -17.77
C ALA A 59 -1.09 -7.34 -19.16
N LYS A 60 -0.10 -8.04 -19.74
CA LYS A 60 0.39 -7.80 -21.11
C LYS A 60 -0.53 -8.36 -22.19
N LYS A 61 -1.62 -9.06 -21.83
CA LYS A 61 -2.52 -9.73 -22.79
C LYS A 61 -3.86 -9.05 -22.96
N THR A 62 -4.20 -8.06 -22.13
CA THR A 62 -5.48 -7.36 -22.24
C THR A 62 -5.43 -5.99 -21.60
N ASN A 63 -6.22 -5.07 -22.14
CA ASN A 63 -6.40 -3.71 -21.62
C ASN A 63 -7.58 -3.60 -20.63
N LYS A 64 -8.30 -4.70 -20.34
CA LYS A 64 -9.51 -4.69 -19.50
C LYS A 64 -9.37 -3.89 -18.20
N VAL A 65 -8.26 -4.06 -17.49
CA VAL A 65 -8.03 -3.33 -16.22
C VAL A 65 -7.89 -1.82 -16.44
N CYS A 66 -7.35 -1.40 -17.57
CA CYS A 66 -7.23 0.02 -17.94
C CYS A 66 -8.60 0.61 -18.29
N TYR A 67 -9.47 -0.15 -18.97
CA TYR A 67 -10.79 0.30 -19.38
C TYR A 67 -11.77 0.49 -18.21
N GLU A 68 -11.56 -0.15 -17.06
CA GLU A 68 -12.38 0.07 -15.85
C GLU A 68 -12.47 1.57 -15.46
N CYS A 69 -11.40 2.33 -15.68
CA CYS A 69 -11.38 3.79 -15.46
C CYS A 69 -11.35 4.60 -16.76
N HIS A 70 -10.79 4.04 -17.85
CA HIS A 70 -10.63 4.71 -19.14
C HIS A 70 -11.48 4.07 -20.24
N MET A 71 -12.79 4.01 -20.02
CA MET A 71 -13.76 3.40 -20.94
C MET A 71 -13.74 4.02 -22.34
N ASP A 72 -13.42 5.31 -22.45
CA ASP A 72 -13.34 6.01 -23.74
C ASP A 72 -12.25 5.42 -24.67
N PHE A 73 -11.27 4.69 -24.11
CA PHE A 73 -10.25 4.01 -24.89
C PHE A 73 -10.64 2.58 -25.29
N GLU A 74 -11.79 2.05 -24.89
CA GLU A 74 -12.21 0.72 -25.35
C GLU A 74 -12.59 0.75 -26.84
N ASP A 75 -13.25 1.83 -27.27
CA ASP A 75 -13.72 2.02 -28.65
C ASP A 75 -12.86 3.01 -29.47
N GLU A 76 -11.74 3.47 -28.92
CA GLU A 76 -10.84 4.39 -29.62
C GLU A 76 -10.01 3.64 -30.67
N GLU A 77 -9.85 4.24 -31.86
CA GLU A 77 -9.23 3.59 -33.02
C GLU A 77 -7.80 3.12 -32.71
N LEU A 78 -6.98 3.97 -32.09
CA LEU A 78 -5.59 3.61 -31.80
C LEU A 78 -5.51 2.47 -30.77
N SER A 79 -6.21 2.56 -29.65
CA SER A 79 -6.18 1.54 -28.60
C SER A 79 -6.75 0.19 -29.07
N SER A 80 -7.86 0.19 -29.81
CA SER A 80 -8.49 -1.02 -30.34
C SER A 80 -7.61 -1.71 -31.37
N GLU A 81 -7.08 -0.99 -32.37
CA GLU A 81 -6.17 -1.55 -33.36
C GLU A 81 -4.91 -2.12 -32.71
N HIS A 82 -4.33 -1.44 -31.71
CA HIS A 82 -3.15 -1.93 -31.02
C HIS A 82 -3.45 -3.20 -30.22
N GLU A 83 -4.58 -3.27 -29.51
CA GLU A 83 -4.97 -4.46 -28.75
C GLU A 83 -5.19 -5.67 -29.68
N GLU A 84 -5.80 -5.47 -30.85
CA GLU A 84 -5.97 -6.52 -31.89
C GLU A 84 -4.62 -7.09 -32.37
N HIS A 85 -3.59 -6.25 -32.43
CA HIS A 85 -2.22 -6.64 -32.78
C HIS A 85 -1.39 -7.10 -31.57
N GLY A 86 -2.01 -7.26 -30.39
CA GLY A 86 -1.34 -7.71 -29.16
C GLY A 86 -0.46 -6.66 -28.49
N VAL A 87 -0.63 -5.38 -28.84
CA VAL A 87 0.02 -4.24 -28.20
C VAL A 87 -0.93 -3.65 -27.16
N THR A 88 -0.76 -4.07 -25.90
CA THR A 88 -1.57 -3.58 -24.77
C THR A 88 -1.03 -2.27 -24.20
N CYS A 89 -1.84 -1.52 -23.45
CA CYS A 89 -1.49 -0.24 -22.82
C CYS A 89 -0.14 -0.32 -22.09
N ILE A 90 0.06 -1.39 -21.31
CA ILE A 90 1.24 -1.54 -20.46
C ILE A 90 2.54 -1.80 -21.24
N ARG A 91 2.46 -2.14 -22.53
CA ARG A 91 3.63 -2.31 -23.38
C ARG A 91 4.36 -0.98 -23.58
N CYS A 92 3.62 0.12 -23.59
CA CYS A 92 4.16 1.46 -23.71
C CYS A 92 4.14 2.19 -22.36
N HIS A 93 2.99 2.20 -21.67
CA HIS A 93 2.77 2.98 -20.45
C HIS A 93 3.34 2.35 -19.17
N GLY A 94 3.91 1.15 -19.26
CA GLY A 94 4.39 0.39 -18.11
C GLY A 94 3.26 -0.24 -17.31
N ARG A 95 3.62 -0.99 -16.25
CA ARG A 95 2.65 -1.73 -15.44
C ARG A 95 1.66 -0.81 -14.74
N SER A 96 2.08 0.40 -14.39
CA SER A 96 1.24 1.46 -13.82
C SER A 96 0.45 1.01 -12.57
N GLN A 97 1.02 0.11 -11.75
CA GLN A 97 0.35 -0.42 -10.55
C GLN A 97 -0.03 0.70 -9.56
N PRO A 98 0.87 1.66 -9.23
CA PRO A 98 0.51 2.75 -8.33
C PRO A 98 -0.60 3.65 -8.89
N HIS A 99 -0.70 3.76 -10.22
CA HIS A 99 -1.77 4.50 -10.90
C HIS A 99 -3.12 3.77 -10.79
N MET A 100 -3.13 2.45 -11.02
CA MET A 100 -4.35 1.64 -10.91
C MET A 100 -4.88 1.56 -9.46
N ASP A 101 -3.98 1.56 -8.48
CA ASP A 101 -4.35 1.49 -7.06
C ASP A 101 -4.82 2.86 -6.49
N ASP A 102 -4.71 3.95 -7.27
CA ASP A 102 -5.04 5.31 -6.86
C ASP A 102 -6.45 5.74 -7.31
N GLU A 103 -7.43 5.42 -6.48
CA GLU A 103 -8.85 5.77 -6.70
C GLU A 103 -9.11 7.28 -6.77
N VAL A 104 -8.20 8.13 -6.25
CA VAL A 104 -8.34 9.59 -6.32
C VAL A 104 -7.62 10.21 -7.52
N ARG A 105 -7.06 9.39 -8.41
CA ARG A 105 -6.53 9.76 -9.74
C ARG A 105 -5.44 10.84 -9.72
N LYS A 106 -4.53 10.78 -8.74
CA LYS A 106 -3.42 11.74 -8.61
C LYS A 106 -2.09 11.20 -9.13
N THR A 107 -1.92 9.89 -9.08
CA THR A 107 -0.71 9.19 -9.47
C THR A 107 -0.71 9.01 -10.98
N PRO A 108 0.30 9.48 -11.72
CA PRO A 108 0.39 9.25 -13.16
C PRO A 108 0.78 7.79 -13.47
N PRO A 109 0.50 7.29 -14.69
CA PRO A 109 1.07 6.04 -15.17
C PRO A 109 2.60 6.09 -15.23
N ASP A 110 3.25 4.92 -15.34
CA ASP A 110 4.73 4.82 -15.28
C ASP A 110 5.40 5.62 -16.41
N ALA A 111 4.77 5.69 -17.59
CA ALA A 111 5.24 6.46 -18.72
C ALA A 111 4.11 7.21 -19.44
N ILE A 112 4.39 8.44 -19.86
CA ILE A 112 3.51 9.26 -20.72
C ILE A 112 4.35 9.77 -21.89
N PHE A 113 3.93 9.45 -23.12
CA PHE A 113 4.59 9.90 -24.34
C PHE A 113 3.80 11.01 -25.01
N ARG A 114 4.51 11.96 -25.64
CA ARG A 114 3.88 13.09 -26.33
C ARG A 114 4.65 13.42 -27.61
N GLY A 115 3.91 13.85 -28.63
CA GLY A 115 4.49 14.34 -29.89
C GLY A 115 5.37 13.28 -30.58
N ALA A 116 6.59 13.65 -30.91
CA ALA A 116 7.50 12.80 -31.69
C ALA A 116 7.88 11.49 -30.98
N SER A 117 7.90 11.46 -29.64
CA SER A 117 8.25 10.24 -28.90
C SER A 117 7.22 9.12 -29.07
N MET A 118 5.95 9.48 -29.28
CA MET A 118 4.88 8.49 -29.51
C MET A 118 5.06 7.79 -30.86
N LYS A 119 5.36 8.55 -31.92
CA LYS A 119 5.51 8.00 -33.28
C LYS A 119 6.60 6.95 -33.40
N VAL A 120 7.68 7.08 -32.62
CA VAL A 120 8.78 6.12 -32.63
C VAL A 120 8.35 4.78 -32.04
N LEU A 121 7.43 4.76 -31.06
CA LEU A 121 6.96 3.54 -30.41
C LEU A 121 6.03 2.70 -31.30
N CYS A 122 5.33 3.32 -32.25
CA CYS A 122 4.49 2.59 -33.20
C CYS A 122 5.28 1.86 -34.31
N LEU A 123 6.60 2.11 -34.42
CA LEU A 123 7.47 1.49 -35.44
C LEU A 123 8.17 0.21 -34.96
N THR A 124 7.93 -0.21 -33.73
CA THR A 124 8.63 -1.31 -33.03
C THR A 124 7.68 -2.41 -32.60
#